data_AF-A0A0F9GL31-F1
#
_entry.id   AF-A0A0F9GL31-F1
#
_cell.length_a   1.000
_cell.length_b   1.000
_cell.length_c   1.000
_cell.angle_alpha   90.00
_cell.angle_beta   90.00
_cell.angle_gamma   90.00
#
_symmetry.space_group_name_H-M   'P 1'
#
loop_
_entity.id
_entity.type
_entity.pdbx_description
1 polymer ?
#
loop_
_entity_poly.entity_id
_entity_poly.type
_entity_poly.pdbx_seq_one_letter_code
_entity_poly.pdbx_strand_id
1 'polypeptide(L)'
;MAESADDRRLRELAPQEDELGVIIREATQSVEDMLALEDQGWINLGSQTSDVITGPARIANLKLSRLYAVKDPLGKQSIRLWTDYTFGTGMAWDMEDEGAKKVLETFWNAPENKSVLSNRGQRKSSDKLLIDGEVFFVIFLGAKGKETIRFVDPLEITEIITDPDDNNQPGR
;
A
#
# COMPACT_ATOMS: atom_id res chain seq x y z
N MET A 1 -43.26 15.31 -61.65
CA MET A 1 -41.81 15.49 -61.87
C MET A 1 -41.16 14.16 -61.56
N ALA A 2 -40.52 13.52 -62.53
CA ALA A 2 -39.92 12.20 -62.36
C ALA A 2 -38.54 12.35 -61.71
N GLU A 3 -38.29 11.55 -60.66
CA GLU A 3 -37.03 11.50 -59.94
C GLU A 3 -35.90 11.04 -60.88
N SER A 4 -34.75 11.74 -60.83
CA SER A 4 -33.60 11.49 -61.70
C SER A 4 -32.97 10.12 -61.42
N ALA A 5 -32.51 9.42 -62.45
CA ALA A 5 -31.82 8.13 -62.31
C ALA A 5 -30.55 8.21 -61.44
N ASP A 6 -29.94 9.39 -61.32
CA ASP A 6 -28.81 9.66 -60.42
C ASP A 6 -29.22 9.72 -58.94
N ASP A 7 -30.37 10.31 -58.62
CA ASP A 7 -30.91 10.33 -57.25
C ASP A 7 -31.24 8.92 -56.75
N ARG A 8 -31.67 8.04 -57.67
CA ARG A 8 -31.97 6.64 -57.36
C ARG A 8 -30.71 5.83 -57.05
N ARG A 9 -29.63 6.05 -57.81
CA ARG A 9 -28.31 5.45 -57.55
C ARG A 9 -27.67 5.96 -56.26
N LEU A 10 -27.82 7.24 -55.95
CA LEU A 10 -27.31 7.84 -54.72
C LEU A 10 -28.00 7.27 -53.47
N ARG A 11 -29.30 6.94 -53.54
CA ARG A 11 -30.02 6.26 -52.47
C ARG A 11 -29.66 4.78 -52.32
N GLU A 12 -29.28 4.10 -53.39
CA GLU A 12 -28.84 2.70 -53.35
C GLU A 12 -27.40 2.55 -52.82
N LEU A 13 -26.58 3.61 -52.89
CA LEU A 13 -25.21 3.66 -52.38
C LEU A 13 -25.08 4.24 -50.96
N ALA A 14 -26.10 4.92 -50.47
CA ALA A 14 -26.15 5.39 -49.09
C ALA A 14 -26.46 4.18 -48.18
N PRO A 15 -25.63 3.88 -47.16
CA PRO A 15 -25.98 2.87 -46.18
C PRO A 15 -27.35 3.23 -45.60
N GLN A 16 -28.24 2.25 -45.45
CA GLN A 16 -29.53 2.51 -44.79
C GLN A 16 -29.25 3.08 -43.40
N GLU A 17 -30.05 4.04 -42.93
CA GLU A 17 -29.80 4.77 -41.67
C GLU A 17 -29.53 3.83 -40.48
N ASP A 18 -30.12 2.63 -40.51
CA ASP A 18 -29.90 1.55 -39.53
C ASP A 18 -28.50 0.92 -39.63
N GLU A 19 -27.95 0.68 -40.81
CA GLU A 19 -26.59 0.14 -40.99
C GLU A 19 -25.52 1.13 -40.55
N LEU A 20 -25.72 2.42 -40.86
CA LEU A 20 -24.86 3.51 -40.41
C LEU A 20 -24.87 3.63 -38.88
N GLY A 21 -26.04 3.49 -38.25
CA GLY A 21 -26.17 3.46 -36.79
C GLY A 21 -25.47 2.27 -36.14
N VAL A 22 -25.55 1.08 -36.76
CA VAL A 22 -24.84 -0.13 -36.30
C VAL A 22 -23.33 0.06 -36.39
N ILE A 23 -22.82 0.56 -37.52
CA ILE A 23 -21.38 0.79 -37.72
C ILE A 23 -20.84 1.81 -36.72
N ILE A 24 -21.56 2.90 -36.46
CA ILE A 24 -21.14 3.90 -35.46
C ILE A 24 -21.13 3.30 -34.06
N ARG A 25 -22.13 2.49 -33.70
CA ARG A 25 -22.18 1.84 -32.39
C ARG A 25 -21.03 0.85 -32.21
N GLU A 26 -20.76 0.02 -33.21
CA GLU A 26 -19.66 -0.94 -33.19
C GLU A 26 -18.30 -0.24 -33.12
N ALA A 27 -18.12 0.85 -33.88
CA ALA A 27 -16.90 1.66 -33.83
C ALA A 27 -16.72 2.34 -32.47
N THR A 28 -17.79 2.86 -31.88
CA THR A 28 -17.75 3.50 -30.56
C THR A 28 -17.40 2.47 -29.49
N GLN A 29 -18.04 1.30 -29.52
CA GLN A 29 -17.78 0.22 -28.57
C GLN A 29 -16.36 -0.32 -28.69
N SER A 30 -15.84 -0.47 -29.92
CA SER A 30 -14.44 -0.85 -30.14
C SER A 30 -13.46 0.19 -29.58
N VAL A 31 -13.76 1.48 -29.70
CA VAL A 31 -12.91 2.55 -29.13
C VAL A 31 -12.98 2.55 -27.60
N GLU A 32 -14.17 2.38 -27.02
CA GLU A 32 -14.35 2.26 -25.57
C GLU A 32 -13.59 1.05 -24.99
N ASP A 33 -13.63 -0.09 -25.67
CA ASP A 33 -12.88 -1.28 -25.26
C ASP A 33 -11.36 -1.05 -25.31
N MET A 34 -10.87 -0.35 -26.34
CA MET A 34 -9.46 0.01 -26.45
C MET A 34 -9.01 0.99 -25.35
N LEU A 35 -9.84 1.99 -25.06
CA LEU A 35 -9.57 2.95 -23.97
C LEU A 35 -9.60 2.25 -22.60
N ALA A 36 -10.55 1.33 -22.38
CA ALA A 36 -10.61 0.56 -21.14
C ALA A 36 -9.38 -0.37 -20.95
N LEU A 37 -8.84 -0.91 -22.04
CA LEU A 37 -7.57 -1.65 -22.04
C LEU A 37 -6.37 -0.74 -21.75
N GLU A 38 -6.37 0.49 -22.28
CA GLU A 38 -5.32 1.48 -22.00
C GLU A 38 -5.35 1.93 -20.52
N ASP A 39 -6.54 2.12 -19.96
CA ASP A 39 -6.76 2.47 -18.56
C ASP A 39 -6.37 1.33 -17.59
N GLN A 40 -6.17 0.12 -18.11
CA GLN A 40 -5.87 -1.05 -17.31
C GLN A 40 -4.49 -0.91 -16.63
N GLY A 41 -4.50 -0.66 -15.31
CA GLY A 41 -3.30 -0.45 -14.50
C GLY A 41 -3.07 1.01 -14.07
N TRP A 42 -3.87 1.94 -14.59
CA TRP A 42 -3.92 3.31 -14.08
C TRP A 42 -4.87 3.39 -12.88
N ILE A 43 -4.47 4.16 -11.87
CA ILE A 43 -5.30 4.45 -10.69
C ILE A 43 -5.68 5.92 -10.77
N ASN A 44 -6.98 6.22 -10.84
CA ASN A 44 -7.47 7.60 -10.81
C ASN A 44 -7.37 8.15 -9.37
N LEU A 45 -6.43 9.08 -9.15
CA LEU A 45 -6.21 9.71 -7.85
C LEU A 45 -7.15 10.89 -7.56
N GLY A 46 -7.93 11.35 -8.54
CA GLY A 46 -8.79 12.53 -8.43
C GLY A 46 -10.24 12.23 -8.03
N SER A 47 -10.70 10.99 -8.18
CA SER A 47 -12.06 10.57 -7.86
C SER A 47 -12.15 10.04 -6.43
N GLN A 48 -12.59 10.89 -5.50
CA GLN A 48 -12.92 10.60 -4.08
C GLN A 48 -11.74 10.46 -3.12
N THR A 49 -11.41 11.57 -2.46
CA THR A 49 -10.42 11.64 -1.36
C THR A 49 -10.98 11.20 0.00
N SER A 50 -12.16 10.58 0.04
CA SER A 50 -12.92 10.28 1.28
C SER A 50 -13.08 8.79 1.59
N ASP A 51 -12.58 7.89 0.75
CA ASP A 51 -12.80 6.46 0.98
C ASP A 51 -11.89 5.93 2.09
N VAL A 52 -12.52 5.39 3.14
CA VAL A 52 -11.86 4.58 4.15
C VAL A 52 -11.14 3.44 3.44
N ILE A 53 -9.83 3.31 3.65
CA ILE A 53 -9.04 2.22 3.05
C ILE A 53 -9.59 0.89 3.58
N THR A 54 -10.22 0.12 2.69
CA THR A 54 -10.76 -1.20 3.02
C THR A 54 -9.63 -2.20 3.26
N GLY A 55 -9.89 -3.27 4.00
CA GLY A 55 -8.90 -4.35 4.23
C GLY A 55 -8.27 -4.90 2.93
N PRO A 56 -9.06 -5.24 1.90
CA PRO A 56 -8.51 -5.67 0.60
C PRO A 56 -7.65 -4.60 -0.09
N ALA A 57 -8.08 -3.33 -0.05
CA ALA A 57 -7.31 -2.22 -0.62
C ALA A 57 -5.98 -2.00 0.13
N ARG A 58 -5.98 -2.11 1.47
CA ARG A 58 -4.76 -2.10 2.29
C ARG A 58 -3.77 -3.18 1.84
N ILE A 59 -4.24 -4.43 1.71
CA ILE A 59 -3.40 -5.55 1.26
C ILE A 59 -2.84 -5.31 -0.14
N ALA A 60 -3.66 -4.80 -1.07
CA ALA A 60 -3.22 -4.48 -2.43
C ALA A 60 -2.15 -3.37 -2.43
N ASN A 61 -2.39 -2.29 -1.69
CA ASN A 61 -1.46 -1.17 -1.55
C ASN A 61 -0.12 -1.62 -0.97
N LEU A 62 -0.14 -2.43 0.09
CA LEU A 62 1.10 -2.93 0.70
C LEU A 62 1.94 -3.76 -0.28
N LYS A 63 1.30 -4.66 -1.05
CA LYS A 63 2.00 -5.45 -2.09
C LYS A 63 2.60 -4.55 -3.18
N LEU A 64 1.87 -3.53 -3.61
CA LEU A 64 2.36 -2.55 -4.59
C LEU A 64 3.51 -1.72 -4.02
N SER A 65 3.42 -1.23 -2.79
CA SER A 65 4.49 -0.46 -2.16
C SER A 65 5.79 -1.25 -2.04
N ARG A 66 5.71 -2.54 -1.68
CA ARG A 66 6.89 -3.45 -1.68
C ARG A 66 7.50 -3.61 -3.06
N LEU A 67 6.68 -3.69 -4.11
CA LEU A 67 7.16 -3.75 -5.50
C LEU A 67 7.88 -2.43 -5.86
N TYR A 68 7.27 -1.28 -5.59
CA TYR A 68 7.83 0.03 -5.89
C TYR A 68 9.12 0.31 -5.11
N ALA A 69 9.22 -0.09 -3.84
CA ALA A 69 10.46 0.03 -3.06
C ALA A 69 11.66 -0.69 -3.69
N VAL A 70 11.41 -1.71 -4.52
CA VAL A 70 12.45 -2.45 -5.24
C VAL A 70 12.67 -1.90 -6.65
N LYS A 71 11.60 -1.50 -7.34
CA LYS A 71 11.61 -1.15 -8.77
C LYS A 71 11.82 0.34 -9.04
N ASP A 72 11.34 1.22 -8.16
CA ASP A 72 11.54 2.65 -8.28
C ASP A 72 12.85 3.08 -7.59
N PRO A 73 13.88 3.50 -8.35
CA PRO A 73 15.14 3.95 -7.78
C PRO A 73 14.98 5.23 -6.94
N LEU A 74 14.01 6.10 -7.25
CA LEU A 74 13.79 7.34 -6.50
C LEU A 74 13.14 7.04 -5.15
N GLY A 75 12.07 6.24 -5.12
CA GLY A 75 11.47 5.76 -3.88
C GLY A 75 12.48 5.04 -2.98
N LYS A 76 13.28 4.14 -3.55
CA LYS A 76 14.34 3.44 -2.81
C LYS A 76 15.37 4.40 -2.22
N GLN A 77 15.81 5.41 -2.98
CA GLN A 77 16.78 6.38 -2.51
C GLN A 77 16.19 7.30 -1.43
N SER A 78 14.93 7.70 -1.56
CA SER A 78 14.20 8.45 -0.54
C SER A 78 14.13 7.68 0.77
N ILE A 79 13.71 6.40 0.75
CA ILE A 79 13.66 5.55 1.94
C ILE A 79 15.02 5.50 2.62
N ARG A 80 16.09 5.27 1.85
CA ARG A 80 17.46 5.24 2.37
C ARG A 80 17.84 6.56 3.06
N LEU A 81 17.60 7.70 2.40
CA LEU A 81 17.95 9.02 2.95
C LEU A 81 17.20 9.30 4.25
N TRP A 82 15.90 9.00 4.29
CA TRP A 82 15.08 9.16 5.49
C TRP A 82 15.56 8.27 6.64
N THR A 83 15.82 6.99 6.36
CA THR A 83 16.33 6.06 7.37
C THR A 83 17.72 6.47 7.87
N ASP A 84 18.63 6.87 6.98
CA ASP A 84 20.00 7.27 7.34
C ASP A 84 20.01 8.56 8.15
N TYR A 85 19.19 9.55 7.79
CA TYR A 85 19.06 10.81 8.51
C TYR A 85 18.45 10.61 9.91
N THR A 86 17.41 9.78 10.02
CA THR A 86 16.67 9.59 11.27
C THR A 86 17.43 8.71 12.25
N PHE A 87 17.97 7.59 11.78
CA PHE A 87 18.56 6.59 12.66
C PHE A 87 20.07 6.63 12.71
N GLY A 88 20.79 7.06 11.68
CA GLY A 88 22.25 7.20 11.69
C GLY A 88 23.01 6.09 12.44
N THR A 89 23.52 6.41 13.63
CA THR A 89 24.26 5.50 14.53
C THR A 89 23.38 4.71 15.52
N GLY A 90 22.09 5.00 15.58
CA GLY A 90 21.07 4.39 16.43
C GLY A 90 20.50 5.39 17.44
N MET A 91 19.39 4.99 18.07
CA MET A 91 18.77 5.74 19.16
C MET A 91 19.56 5.54 20.47
N ALA A 92 19.78 6.64 21.19
CA ALA A 92 20.23 6.64 22.58
C ALA A 92 19.04 6.84 23.52
N TRP A 93 19.11 6.25 24.70
CA TRP A 93 18.12 6.41 25.76
C TRP A 93 18.84 6.40 27.12
N ASP A 94 18.22 7.03 28.11
CA ASP A 94 18.71 7.05 29.49
C ASP A 94 17.52 7.07 30.45
N MET A 95 17.76 6.73 31.72
CA MET A 95 16.73 6.60 32.74
C MET A 95 17.28 6.93 34.13
N GLU A 96 16.50 7.63 34.95
CA GLU A 96 16.89 8.03 36.31
C GLU A 96 16.83 6.86 37.32
N ASP A 97 15.86 5.96 37.19
CA ASP A 97 15.75 4.78 38.05
C ASP A 97 16.73 3.68 37.60
N GLU A 98 17.77 3.49 38.40
CA GLU A 98 18.80 2.46 38.18
C GLU A 98 18.24 1.03 38.12
N GLY A 99 17.16 0.75 38.85
CA GLY A 99 16.50 -0.56 38.84
C GLY A 99 15.88 -0.84 37.48
N ALA A 100 15.04 0.07 37.00
CA ALA A 100 14.42 -0.02 35.68
C ALA A 100 15.44 0.07 34.54
N LYS A 101 16.49 0.90 34.69
CA LYS A 101 17.60 0.97 33.73
C LYS A 101 18.25 -0.38 33.52
N LYS A 102 18.57 -1.11 34.60
CA LYS A 102 19.18 -2.44 34.50
C LYS A 102 18.29 -3.47 33.80
N VAL A 103 16.97 -3.42 34.04
CA VAL A 103 16.01 -4.28 33.34
C VAL A 103 15.99 -3.96 31.85
N LEU A 104 15.89 -2.68 31.50
CA LEU A 104 15.86 -2.23 30.11
C LEU A 104 17.17 -2.51 29.38
N GLU A 105 18.33 -2.32 30.02
CA GLU A 105 19.64 -2.68 29.46
C GLU A 105 19.72 -4.18 29.15
N THR A 106 19.20 -5.02 30.04
CA THR A 106 19.16 -6.48 29.84
C THR A 106 18.29 -6.82 28.63
N PHE A 107 17.09 -6.23 28.53
CA PHE A 107 16.19 -6.44 27.40
C PHE A 107 16.75 -5.90 26.08
N TRP A 108 17.33 -4.70 26.09
CA TRP A 108 17.90 -4.01 24.93
C TRP A 108 19.14 -4.70 24.37
N ASN A 109 19.93 -5.32 25.27
CA ASN A 109 21.17 -6.00 24.91
C ASN A 109 21.05 -7.50 24.69
N ALA A 110 19.89 -8.10 25.00
CA ALA A 110 19.62 -9.50 24.71
C ALA A 110 19.86 -9.84 23.23
N PRO A 111 20.68 -10.86 22.90
CA PRO A 111 20.96 -11.26 21.52
C PRO A 111 19.70 -11.50 20.68
N GLU A 112 18.66 -12.05 21.30
CA GLU A 112 17.38 -12.35 20.67
C GLU A 112 16.64 -11.08 20.22
N ASN A 113 16.87 -9.95 20.87
CA ASN A 113 16.20 -8.68 20.58
C ASN A 113 16.98 -7.80 19.59
N LYS A 114 18.24 -8.15 19.29
CA LYS A 114 19.08 -7.39 18.36
C LYS A 114 18.52 -7.32 16.94
N SER A 115 17.66 -8.26 16.55
CA SER A 115 16.97 -8.21 15.25
C SER A 115 16.03 -6.99 15.10
N VAL A 116 15.59 -6.40 16.22
CA VAL A 116 14.73 -5.21 16.28
C VAL A 116 15.44 -4.01 16.90
N LEU A 117 16.15 -4.19 18.02
CA LEU A 117 16.65 -3.09 18.85
C LEU A 117 18.08 -2.64 18.54
N SER A 118 18.87 -3.43 17.80
CA SER A 118 20.19 -2.98 17.34
C SER A 118 20.04 -1.80 16.38
N ASN A 119 21.10 -1.01 16.14
CA ASN A 119 21.08 0.03 15.10
C ASN A 119 20.57 -0.51 13.75
N ARG A 120 21.06 -1.68 13.32
CA ARG A 120 20.55 -2.33 12.10
C ARG A 120 19.07 -2.71 12.20
N GLY A 121 18.61 -3.17 13.36
CA GLY A 121 17.20 -3.47 13.62
C GLY A 121 16.32 -2.23 13.54
N GLN A 122 16.77 -1.11 14.12
CA GLN A 122 16.06 0.17 14.10
C GLN A 122 15.94 0.71 12.67
N ARG A 123 17.03 0.67 11.89
CA ARG A 123 16.99 1.01 10.45
C ARG A 123 16.03 0.11 9.68
N LYS A 124 15.99 -1.20 10.02
CA LYS A 124 15.01 -2.14 9.43
C LYS A 124 13.56 -1.78 9.81
N SER A 125 13.31 -1.28 11.02
CA SER A 125 11.99 -0.78 11.43
C SER A 125 11.58 0.44 10.61
N SER A 126 12.50 1.38 10.38
CA SER A 126 12.30 2.55 9.52
C SER A 126 11.94 2.13 8.10
N ASP A 127 12.75 1.25 7.50
CA ASP A 127 12.51 0.76 6.14
C ASP A 127 11.15 0.06 6.04
N LYS A 128 10.80 -0.77 7.04
CA LYS A 128 9.48 -1.42 7.09
C LYS A 128 8.34 -0.40 7.09
N LEU A 129 8.41 0.59 7.98
CA LEU A 129 7.37 1.61 8.09
C LEU A 129 7.25 2.43 6.79
N LEU A 130 8.37 2.84 6.19
CA LEU A 130 8.36 3.65 4.98
C LEU A 130 7.94 2.87 3.73
N ILE A 131 8.13 1.55 3.71
CA ILE A 131 7.73 0.68 2.60
C ILE A 131 6.28 0.22 2.77
N ASP A 132 5.95 -0.38 3.90
CA ASP A 132 4.64 -1.01 4.12
C ASP A 132 3.58 0.02 4.58
N GLY A 133 3.99 1.20 5.04
CA GLY A 133 3.12 2.22 5.64
C GLY A 133 2.74 1.93 7.09
N GLU A 134 3.12 0.76 7.61
CA GLU A 134 2.77 0.28 8.94
C GLU A 134 3.86 -0.67 9.45
N VAL A 135 4.02 -0.75 10.77
CA VAL A 135 4.95 -1.67 11.41
C VAL A 135 4.34 -2.19 12.70
N PHE A 136 4.29 -3.50 12.86
CA PHE A 136 3.77 -4.16 14.04
C PHE A 136 4.90 -4.81 14.83
N PHE A 137 4.92 -4.54 16.13
CA PHE A 137 5.81 -5.19 17.08
C PHE A 137 5.02 -6.14 17.96
N VAL A 138 5.56 -7.34 18.18
CA VAL A 138 5.02 -8.29 19.15
C VAL A 138 6.08 -8.56 20.21
N ILE A 139 5.65 -8.48 21.47
CA ILE A 139 6.46 -8.81 22.63
C ILE A 139 5.97 -10.15 23.17
N PHE A 140 6.82 -11.17 23.10
CA PHE A 140 6.57 -12.48 23.67
C PHE A 140 7.11 -12.54 25.09
N LEU A 141 6.24 -12.92 26.03
CA LEU A 141 6.60 -13.19 27.41
C LEU A 141 6.91 -14.69 27.57
N GLY A 142 8.19 -15.02 27.62
CA GLY A 142 8.68 -16.38 27.83
C GLY A 142 8.65 -16.81 29.30
N ALA A 143 8.95 -18.10 29.53
CA ALA A 143 9.04 -18.64 30.88
C ALA A 143 10.06 -17.86 31.73
N LYS A 144 9.73 -17.62 33.01
CA LYS A 144 10.53 -16.86 33.98
C LYS A 144 10.71 -15.37 33.63
N GLY A 145 9.78 -14.77 32.89
CA GLY A 145 9.84 -13.34 32.54
C GLY A 145 10.99 -13.06 31.56
N LYS A 146 11.17 -13.91 30.56
CA LYS A 146 12.10 -13.63 29.45
C LYS A 146 11.33 -12.97 28.33
N GLU A 147 11.52 -11.68 28.11
CA GLU A 147 10.82 -10.93 27.07
C GLU A 147 11.60 -10.91 25.77
N THR A 148 10.92 -11.17 24.65
CA THR A 148 11.52 -11.03 23.31
C THR A 148 10.63 -10.21 22.39
N ILE A 149 11.24 -9.39 21.53
CA ILE A 149 10.51 -8.53 20.58
C ILE A 149 10.73 -8.99 19.14
N ARG A 150 9.66 -9.02 18.33
CA ARG A 150 9.68 -9.40 16.91
C ARG A 150 8.84 -8.46 16.07
N PHE A 151 9.13 -8.43 14.78
CA PHE A 151 8.23 -7.88 13.77
C PHE A 151 7.18 -8.93 13.40
N VAL A 152 5.97 -8.47 13.09
CA VAL A 152 4.96 -9.26 12.37
C VAL A 152 4.83 -8.69 10.96
N ASP A 153 4.66 -9.56 9.96
CA ASP A 153 4.35 -9.08 8.60
C ASP A 153 2.95 -8.47 8.64
N PRO A 154 2.74 -7.21 8.25
CA PRO A 154 1.42 -6.61 8.27
C PRO A 154 0.36 -7.37 7.44
N LEU A 155 0.78 -8.19 6.46
CA LEU A 155 -0.11 -9.08 5.71
C LEU A 155 -0.66 -10.25 6.55
N GLU A 156 -0.05 -10.58 7.68
CA GLU A 156 -0.55 -11.58 8.64
C GLU A 156 -1.61 -10.99 9.59
N ILE A 157 -1.74 -9.65 9.64
CA ILE A 157 -2.73 -8.96 10.45
C ILE A 157 -4.05 -8.86 9.68
N THR A 158 -5.05 -9.64 10.11
CA THR A 158 -6.37 -9.74 9.47
C THR A 158 -7.42 -8.82 10.07
N GLU A 159 -7.30 -8.49 11.36
CA GLU A 159 -8.30 -7.73 12.11
C GLU A 159 -7.63 -6.94 13.24
N ILE A 160 -8.21 -5.80 13.59
CA ILE A 160 -7.84 -5.00 14.77
C ILE A 160 -9.08 -4.94 15.66
N ILE A 161 -8.97 -5.51 16.85
CA ILE A 161 -10.04 -5.49 17.87
C ILE A 161 -9.66 -4.45 18.92
N THR A 162 -10.41 -3.36 18.97
CA THR A 162 -10.25 -2.30 19.97
C THR A 162 -11.19 -2.52 21.14
N ASP A 163 -10.93 -1.85 22.26
CA ASP A 163 -11.89 -1.78 23.36
C ASP A 163 -13.20 -1.15 22.84
N PRO A 164 -14.37 -1.77 23.06
CA PRO A 164 -15.66 -1.24 22.62
C PRO A 164 -15.97 0.16 23.16
N ASP A 165 -15.42 0.51 24.33
CA ASP A 165 -15.66 1.78 25.01
C ASP A 165 -14.53 2.81 24.75
N ASP A 166 -13.38 2.38 24.20
CA ASP A 166 -12.26 3.25 23.82
C ASP A 166 -11.48 2.71 22.61
N ASN A 167 -11.76 3.26 21.43
CA ASN A 167 -11.11 2.88 20.17
C ASN A 167 -9.59 3.16 20.13
N ASN A 168 -9.03 3.88 21.11
CA ASN A 168 -7.58 4.10 21.23
C ASN A 168 -6.90 3.08 22.17
N GLN A 169 -7.64 2.15 22.77
CA GLN A 169 -7.10 1.08 23.60
C GLN A 169 -7.30 -0.29 22.93
N PRO A 170 -6.30 -1.18 23.01
CA PRO A 170 -6.48 -2.55 22.54
C PRO A 170 -7.55 -3.26 23.38
N GLY A 171 -8.44 -4.00 22.71
CA GLY A 171 -9.45 -4.81 23.40
C GLY A 171 -8.79 -5.85 24.30
N ARG A 172 -9.36 -6.03 25.50
CA ARG A 172 -8.81 -6.93 26.53
C ARG A 172 -9.01 -8.40 26.22
#